data_AF-A0A183J7E1-F1
#
_entry.id   AF-A0A183J7E1-F1
#
_cell.length_a   1.000
_cell.length_b   1.000
_cell.length_c   1.000
_cell.angle_alpha   90.00
_cell.angle_beta   90.00
_cell.angle_gamma   90.00
#
_symmetry.space_group_name_H-M   'P 1'
#
loop_
_entity.id
_entity.type
_entity.pdbx_description
1 polymer ?
#
loop_
_entity_poly.entity_id
_entity_poly.type
_entity_poly.pdbx_seq_one_letter_code
_entity_poly.pdbx_strand_id
1 'polypeptide(L)' 'MQLCKKDTLKDWLNAHVEDRDELLMIRWFSQIVSAVKYVHDCGIIHRDLKVSS' A
#
# COMPACT_ATOMS: atom_id res chain seq x y z
N MET A 1 -17.16 1.24 4.74
CA MET A 1 -16.09 0.84 3.80
C MET A 1 -16.18 1.71 2.56
N GLN A 2 -15.05 2.20 2.05
CA GLN A 2 -15.02 2.91 0.77
C GLN A 2 -15.00 1.88 -0.37
N LEU A 3 -15.69 2.16 -1.48
CA LEU A 3 -15.63 1.32 -2.66
C LEU A 3 -14.29 1.54 -3.37
N CYS A 4 -13.41 0.54 -3.32
CA CYS A 4 -12.14 0.54 -4.05
C CYS A 4 -12.31 -0.08 -5.44
N LYS A 5 -11.40 0.24 -6.36
CA LYS A 5 -11.26 -0.52 -7.61
C LYS A 5 -10.95 -1.98 -7.27
N LYS A 6 -11.33 -2.89 -8.17
CA LYS A 6 -11.11 -4.33 -7.98
C LYS A 6 -9.61 -4.71 -8.04
N ASP A 7 -8.82 -3.95 -8.77
CA ASP A 7 -7.39 -4.20 -8.93
C ASP A 7 -6.62 -3.72 -7.69
N THR A 8 -5.77 -4.61 -7.17
CA THR A 8 -4.94 -4.38 -5.98
C THR A 8 -3.61 -3.71 -6.34
N LEU A 9 -2.90 -3.16 -5.35
CA LEU A 9 -1.51 -2.71 -5.56
C LEU A 9 -0.61 -3.86 -6.02
N LYS A 10 -0.84 -5.08 -5.53
CA LYS A 10 -0.15 -6.28 -6.00
C LYS A 10 -0.38 -6.53 -7.49
N ASP A 11 -1.62 -6.40 -7.97
CA ASP A 11 -1.93 -6.60 -9.39
C ASP A 11 -1.21 -5.57 -10.25
N TRP A 12 -1.20 -4.31 -9.83
CA TRP A 12 -0.48 -3.26 -10.53
C TRP A 12 1.03 -3.53 -10.58
N LEU A 13 1.64 -3.93 -9.45
CA LEU A 13 3.07 -4.24 -9.39
C LEU A 13 3.46 -5.42 -10.28
N ASN A 14 2.61 -6.44 -10.37
CA ASN A 14 2.84 -7.59 -11.24
C ASN A 14 2.72 -7.23 -12.73
N ALA A 15 1.87 -6.26 -13.08
CA ALA A 15 1.72 -5.79 -14.46
C ALA A 15 2.86 -4.87 -14.91
N HIS A 16 3.57 -4.22 -13.98
CA HIS A 16 4.61 -3.23 -14.26
C HIS A 16 5.96 -3.68 -13.68
N VAL A 17 6.46 -4.87 -14.04
CA VAL A 17 7.75 -5.36 -13.53
C VAL A 17 8.93 -4.62 -14.15
N GLU A 18 8.85 -4.31 -15.45
CA GLU A 18 9.95 -3.73 -16.23
C GLU A 18 9.98 -2.20 -16.20
N ASP A 19 8.86 -1.55 -15.87
CA ASP A 19 8.70 -0.09 -15.89
C ASP A 19 8.04 0.40 -14.60
N ARG A 20 8.85 0.54 -13.54
CA ARG A 20 8.42 1.13 -12.26
C ARG A 20 9.10 2.46 -12.06
N ASP A 21 8.30 3.52 -12.06
CA ASP A 21 8.77 4.84 -11.66
C ASP A 21 9.14 4.85 -10.17
N GLU A 22 10.41 5.14 -9.88
CA GLU A 22 10.95 5.14 -8.51
C GLU A 22 10.24 6.14 -7.58
N LEU A 23 9.91 7.33 -8.10
CA LEU A 23 9.21 8.36 -7.32
C LEU A 23 7.79 7.93 -6.98
N LEU A 24 7.10 7.25 -7.91
CA LEU A 24 5.78 6.66 -7.66
C LEU A 24 5.85 5.58 -6.58
N MET A 25 6.86 4.70 -6.66
CA MET A 25 7.08 3.65 -5.67
C MET A 25 7.33 4.21 -4.27
N ILE A 26 8.19 5.23 -4.15
CA ILE A 26 8.46 5.93 -2.88
C ILE A 26 7.19 6.58 -2.33
N ARG A 27 6.37 7.20 -3.20
CA ARG A 27 5.10 7.82 -2.79
C ARG A 27 4.13 6.80 -2.20
N TRP A 28 3.93 5.66 -2.85
CA TRP A 28 3.07 4.61 -2.30
C TRP A 28 3.61 4.05 -0.99
N PHE A 29 4.92 3.82 -0.90
CA PHE A 29 5.53 3.37 0.34
C PHE A 29 5.32 4.36 1.49
N SER A 30 5.51 5.66 1.23
CA SER A 30 5.26 6.72 2.21
C SER A 30 3.81 6.74 2.70
N GLN A 31 2.83 6.52 1.81
CA GLN A 31 1.42 6.42 2.19
C GLN A 31 1.16 5.21 3.09
N ILE A 32 1.72 4.04 2.76
CA ILE A 32 1.59 2.82 3.57
C ILE A 32 2.17 3.03 4.97
N VAL A 33 3.40 3.57 5.06
CA VAL A 33 4.06 3.84 6.35
C VAL A 33 3.27 4.85 7.18
N SER A 34 2.74 5.90 6.54
CA SER A 34 1.93 6.91 7.23
C SER A 34 0.63 6.32 7.78
N ALA A 35 -0.04 5.44 7.02
CA ALA A 35 -1.24 4.74 7.48
C ALA A 35 -0.93 3.79 8.66
N VAL A 36 0.17 3.04 8.58
CA VAL A 36 0.61 2.16 9.68
C VAL A 36 0.96 2.96 10.93
N LYS A 37 1.64 4.10 10.77
CA LYS A 37 1.92 5.02 11.88
C LYS A 37 0.62 5.47 12.54
N TYR A 38 -0.37 5.91 11.77
CA TYR A 38 -1.66 6.31 12.32
C TYR A 38 -2.33 5.17 13.13
N VAL A 39 -2.34 3.95 12.58
CA VAL A 39 -2.88 2.76 13.26
C VAL A 39 -2.14 2.50 14.59
N HIS A 40 -0.81 2.62 14.60
CA HIS A 40 0.01 2.50 15.82
C HIS A 40 -0.26 3.63 16.82
N ASP A 41 -0.43 4.87 16.36
CA ASP A 41 -0.77 6.01 17.22
C ASP A 41 -2.15 5.81 17.89
N CYS A 42 -3.05 5.03 17.28
CA CYS A 42 -4.32 4.58 17.88
C CYS A 42 -4.17 3.37 18.83
N GLY A 43 -2.96 2.87 19.08
CA GLY A 43 -2.71 1.69 19.90
C GLY A 43 -3.10 0.35 19.26
N ILE A 44 -3.35 0.35 17.95
CA ILE A 44 -3.76 -0.84 17.19
C ILE A 44 -2.53 -1.43 16.50
N ILE A 45 -2.41 -2.76 16.51
CA ILE A 45 -1.38 -3.47 15.73
C ILE A 45 -2.06 -4.09 14.51
N HIS A 46 -1.65 -3.67 13.31
CA HIS A 46 -2.26 -4.09 12.03
C HIS A 46 -2.20 -5.61 11.82
N ARG A 47 -1.11 -6.28 12.26
CA ARG A 47 -0.87 -7.74 12.26
C ARG A 47 -0.86 -8.48 10.91
N ASP A 48 -1.49 -7.96 9.86
CA ASP A 48 -1.49 -8.57 8.52
C ASP A 48 -1.22 -7.55 7.41
N LEU A 49 -0.20 -6.72 7.58
CA LEU A 49 0.17 -5.74 6.55
C LEU A 49 0.80 -6.48 5.36
N LYS A 50 0.01 -6.69 4.30
CA LYS A 50 0.44 -7.30 3.04
C LYS A 50 0.02 -6.40 1.87
N VAL A 51 0.78 -6.47 0.78
CA VAL A 51 0.56 -5.67 -0.45
C VAL A 51 -0.68 -6.11 -1.25
N SER A 52 -1.43 -7.11 -0.76
CA SER A 52 -2.42 -7.88 -1.53
C SER A 52 -3.89 -7.58 -1.18
N SER A 53 -4.22 -6.38 -0.68
CA SER A 53 -5.62 -5.98 -0.49
C SER A 53 -6.23 -5.42 -1.76
#